data_AF-A0A9E5XAJ6-F1
#
_entry.id   AF-A0A9E5XAJ6-F1
#
_cell.length_a   1.000
_cell.length_b   1.000
_cell.length_c   1.000
_cell.angle_alpha   90.00
_cell.angle_beta   90.00
_cell.angle_gamma   90.00
#
_symmetry.space_group_name_H-M   'P 1'
#
loop_
_entity.id
_entity.type
_entity.pdbx_description
1 polymer ?
#
loop_
_entity_poly.entity_id
_entity_poly.type
_entity_poly.pdbx_seq_one_letter_code
_entity_poly.pdbx_strand_id
1 'polypeptide(L)'
;MNWNLLLFVIFPYVATAVAVIGTFYRAVRRPFTMSSLSSQLLERKKLFWGSVSFHWGVVVILTAHLVALVVPETFLVWNRAPVRLYLLEATGFALGVWALGGLLVLGYRRLTEHRVRAVTSLMDGIVLTLVGFQVLTGVLTAVLYRFGSVWGLGVMVPYVRSLLSLQPRADLLASMPFITQTHVVLFFVFLALFPFSRLVHIITVPLGYLIRPWQIVVWVRREVPRLSGISWGSAWLRGVLIVVVFAVGTVWLPSALLESSALSGAPRLVQDLAASGTWLVLLAFVIFGLRWAQRTARI
;
A
#
# COMPACT_ATOMS: atom_id res chain seq x y z
N MET A 1 -9.50 30.40 -2.15
CA MET A 1 -9.15 29.12 -1.49
C MET A 1 -7.99 28.50 -2.26
N ASN A 2 -6.88 28.15 -1.62
CA ASN A 2 -5.72 27.57 -2.32
C ASN A 2 -5.97 26.07 -2.58
N TRP A 3 -6.47 25.74 -3.78
CA TRP A 3 -6.79 24.37 -4.16
C TRP A 3 -5.60 23.41 -4.09
N ASN A 4 -4.38 23.90 -4.33
CA ASN A 4 -3.16 23.08 -4.26
C ASN A 4 -2.87 22.64 -2.83
N LEU A 5 -3.10 23.50 -1.84
CA LEU A 5 -2.99 23.15 -0.42
C LEU A 5 -4.00 22.06 -0.07
N LEU A 6 -5.25 22.20 -0.52
CA LEU A 6 -6.28 21.21 -0.22
C LEU A 6 -5.96 19.85 -0.85
N LEU A 7 -5.65 19.82 -2.14
CA LEU A 7 -5.53 18.59 -2.93
C LEU A 7 -4.19 17.88 -2.80
N PHE A 8 -3.08 18.62 -2.64
CA PHE A 8 -1.72 18.05 -2.64
C PHE A 8 -1.01 18.12 -1.29
N VAL A 9 -1.67 18.67 -0.26
CA VAL A 9 -1.14 18.67 1.10
C VAL A 9 -2.11 18.00 2.06
N ILE A 10 -3.29 18.60 2.26
CA ILE A 10 -4.24 18.15 3.29
C ILE A 10 -4.83 16.79 2.92
N PHE A 11 -5.36 16.67 1.69
CA PHE A 11 -6.06 15.48 1.23
C PHE A 11 -5.19 14.20 1.27
N PRO A 12 -3.91 14.20 0.85
CA PRO A 12 -3.02 13.04 0.99
C PRO A 12 -2.90 12.50 2.40
N TYR A 13 -2.75 13.37 3.41
CA TYR A 13 -2.65 12.93 4.81
C TYR A 13 -3.98 12.35 5.31
N VAL A 14 -5.09 13.02 5.02
CA VAL A 14 -6.42 12.53 5.42
C VAL A 14 -6.71 11.17 4.76
N ALA A 15 -6.49 11.05 3.46
CA ALA A 15 -6.70 9.82 2.71
C ALA A 15 -5.85 8.66 3.26
N THR A 16 -4.57 8.92 3.55
CA THR A 16 -3.65 7.91 4.09
C THR A 16 -4.04 7.51 5.51
N ALA A 17 -4.38 8.46 6.38
CA ALA A 17 -4.84 8.18 7.74
C ALA A 17 -6.12 7.35 7.74
N VAL A 18 -7.10 7.71 6.90
CA VAL A 18 -8.34 6.94 6.69
C VAL A 18 -8.03 5.53 6.19
N ALA A 19 -7.14 5.40 5.20
CA ALA A 19 -6.75 4.11 4.65
C ALA A 19 -6.18 3.19 5.74
N VAL A 20 -5.21 3.67 6.52
CA VAL A 20 -4.52 2.87 7.55
C VAL A 20 -5.46 2.54 8.71
N ILE A 21 -6.07 3.55 9.33
CA ILE A 21 -6.92 3.37 10.52
C ILE A 21 -8.17 2.58 10.17
N GLY A 22 -8.82 2.91 9.05
CA GLY A 22 -10.03 2.22 8.58
C GLY A 22 -9.75 0.75 8.25
N THR A 23 -8.60 0.45 7.64
CA THR A 23 -8.23 -0.93 7.28
C THR A 23 -7.93 -1.74 8.53
N PHE A 24 -7.17 -1.17 9.48
CA PHE A 24 -6.91 -1.80 10.77
C PHE A 24 -8.20 -2.08 11.54
N TYR A 25 -9.08 -1.08 11.64
CA TYR A 25 -10.38 -1.22 12.29
C TYR A 25 -11.22 -2.33 11.64
N ARG A 26 -11.31 -2.35 10.30
CA ARG A 26 -12.06 -3.37 9.57
C ARG A 26 -11.47 -4.76 9.74
N ALA A 27 -10.14 -4.89 9.72
CA ALA A 27 -9.45 -6.16 9.94
C ALA A 27 -9.79 -6.75 11.33
N VAL A 28 -9.74 -5.93 12.37
CA VAL A 28 -9.95 -6.36 13.76
C VAL A 28 -11.43 -6.57 14.09
N ARG A 29 -12.30 -5.64 13.70
CA ARG A 29 -13.72 -5.64 14.11
C ARG A 29 -14.64 -6.36 13.12
N ARG A 30 -14.23 -6.50 11.86
CA ARG A 30 -15.05 -7.09 10.79
C ARG A 30 -14.23 -8.01 9.86
N PRO A 31 -13.50 -9.00 10.40
CA PRO A 31 -12.57 -9.83 9.61
C PRO A 31 -13.26 -10.55 8.44
N PHE A 32 -14.50 -11.03 8.61
CA PHE A 32 -15.26 -11.71 7.55
C PHE A 32 -15.59 -10.82 6.34
N THR A 33 -15.45 -9.49 6.47
CA THR A 33 -15.65 -8.56 5.35
C THR A 33 -14.38 -8.35 4.52
N MET A 34 -13.23 -8.86 4.95
CA MET A 34 -11.95 -8.77 4.23
C MET A 34 -11.90 -9.81 3.12
N SER A 35 -12.60 -9.55 2.01
CA SER A 35 -12.76 -10.49 0.91
C SER A 35 -12.76 -9.78 -0.44
N SER A 36 -12.37 -10.52 -1.49
CA SER A 36 -12.44 -10.07 -2.87
C SER A 36 -13.86 -9.99 -3.42
N LEU A 37 -14.86 -10.55 -2.72
CA LEU A 37 -16.28 -10.58 -3.14
C LEU A 37 -16.41 -11.07 -4.59
N SER A 38 -15.96 -12.30 -4.83
CA SER A 38 -16.00 -12.92 -6.15
C SER A 38 -17.44 -13.14 -6.63
N SER A 39 -17.69 -12.80 -7.89
CA SER A 39 -18.97 -13.09 -8.58
C SER A 39 -18.80 -14.15 -9.67
N GLN A 40 -17.70 -14.91 -9.64
CA GLN A 40 -17.34 -15.88 -10.68
C GLN A 40 -18.36 -17.00 -10.85
N LEU A 41 -18.99 -17.43 -9.76
CA LEU A 41 -19.99 -18.49 -9.79
C LEU A 41 -21.23 -18.08 -10.60
N LEU A 42 -21.55 -16.78 -10.62
CA LEU A 42 -22.74 -16.26 -11.32
C LEU A 42 -22.51 -16.10 -12.82
N GLU A 43 -21.29 -15.71 -13.21
CA GLU A 43 -20.85 -15.61 -14.60
C GLU A 43 -19.31 -15.69 -14.65
N ARG A 44 -18.77 -16.63 -15.43
CA ARG A 44 -17.33 -16.94 -15.48
C ARG A 44 -16.64 -16.47 -16.76
N LYS A 45 -17.30 -16.52 -17.91
CA LYS A 45 -16.66 -16.37 -19.24
C LYS A 45 -16.18 -14.94 -19.45
N LYS A 46 -17.05 -13.94 -19.29
CA LYS A 46 -16.69 -12.52 -19.37
C LYS A 46 -15.78 -12.14 -18.20
N LEU A 47 -16.01 -12.71 -17.02
CA LEU A 47 -15.13 -12.48 -15.86
C LEU A 47 -13.69 -12.90 -16.14
N PHE A 48 -13.44 -14.06 -16.74
CA PHE A 48 -12.09 -14.53 -17.03
C PHE A 48 -11.32 -13.51 -17.88
N TRP A 49 -11.88 -13.13 -19.04
CA TRP A 49 -11.23 -12.20 -19.96
C TRP A 49 -11.06 -10.80 -19.35
N GLY A 50 -12.08 -10.29 -18.66
CA GLY A 50 -12.00 -8.98 -18.01
C GLY A 50 -11.03 -8.97 -16.83
N SER A 51 -11.11 -9.96 -15.95
CA SER A 51 -10.33 -10.04 -14.71
C SER A 51 -8.86 -10.31 -14.99
N VAL A 52 -8.53 -11.25 -15.87
CA VAL A 52 -7.13 -11.57 -16.22
C VAL A 52 -6.46 -10.35 -16.85
N SER A 53 -7.10 -9.73 -17.85
CA SER A 53 -6.56 -8.55 -18.53
C SER A 53 -6.36 -7.38 -17.57
N PHE A 54 -7.36 -7.09 -16.73
CA PHE A 54 -7.26 -6.01 -15.75
C PHE A 54 -6.18 -6.28 -14.70
N HIS A 55 -6.19 -7.44 -14.04
CA HIS A 55 -5.29 -7.70 -12.93
C HIS A 55 -3.83 -7.83 -13.38
N TRP A 56 -3.55 -8.50 -14.50
CA TRP A 56 -2.17 -8.55 -15.01
C TRP A 56 -1.65 -7.17 -15.40
N GLY A 57 -2.45 -6.37 -16.10
CA GLY A 57 -2.05 -5.01 -16.45
C GLY A 57 -1.82 -4.15 -15.21
N VAL A 58 -2.80 -4.08 -14.29
CA VAL A 58 -2.73 -3.19 -13.12
C VAL A 58 -1.69 -3.63 -12.09
N VAL A 59 -1.50 -4.93 -11.84
CA VAL A 59 -0.53 -5.42 -10.85
C VAL A 59 0.89 -5.10 -11.30
N VAL A 60 1.22 -5.34 -12.57
CA VAL A 60 2.54 -5.03 -13.10
C VAL A 60 2.80 -3.52 -13.09
N ILE A 61 1.84 -2.71 -13.54
CA ILE A 61 1.96 -1.24 -13.52
C ILE A 61 2.10 -0.71 -12.10
N LEU A 62 1.22 -1.11 -11.18
CA LEU A 62 1.23 -0.65 -9.80
C LEU A 62 2.55 -1.04 -9.13
N THR A 63 3.03 -2.27 -9.35
CA THR A 63 4.33 -2.71 -8.83
C THR A 63 5.46 -1.85 -9.38
N ALA A 64 5.48 -1.57 -10.69
CA ALA A 64 6.48 -0.70 -11.29
C ALA A 64 6.45 0.72 -10.69
N HIS A 65 5.26 1.30 -10.46
CA HIS A 65 5.12 2.59 -9.78
C HIS A 65 5.70 2.56 -8.36
N LEU A 66 5.37 1.53 -7.57
CA LEU A 66 5.86 1.38 -6.21
C LEU A 66 7.39 1.22 -6.17
N VAL A 67 7.95 0.39 -7.05
CA VAL A 67 9.41 0.23 -7.15
C VAL A 67 10.08 1.53 -7.59
N ALA A 68 9.48 2.29 -8.52
CA ALA A 68 10.00 3.59 -8.95
C ALA A 68 10.03 4.61 -7.80
N LEU A 69 9.06 4.58 -6.89
CA LEU A 69 9.03 5.46 -5.72
C LEU A 69 10.05 5.05 -4.64
N VAL A 70 10.24 3.74 -4.42
CA VAL A 70 11.12 3.21 -3.37
C VAL A 70 12.58 3.18 -3.81
N VAL A 71 12.85 2.72 -5.04
CA VAL A 71 14.20 2.54 -5.60
C VAL A 71 14.30 3.23 -6.98
N PRO A 72 14.23 4.58 -7.02
CA PRO A 72 14.19 5.34 -8.27
C PRO A 72 15.44 5.13 -9.15
N GLU A 73 16.58 4.81 -8.54
CA GLU A 73 17.85 4.58 -9.24
C GLU A 73 17.76 3.46 -10.28
N THR A 74 16.93 2.44 -10.03
CA THR A 74 16.76 1.33 -10.99
C THR A 74 16.19 1.83 -12.32
N PHE A 75 15.22 2.75 -12.26
CA PHE A 75 14.62 3.37 -13.43
C PHE A 75 15.52 4.43 -14.06
N LEU A 76 16.24 5.22 -13.25
CA LEU A 76 17.21 6.19 -13.76
C LEU A 76 18.30 5.51 -14.58
N VAL A 77 18.88 4.41 -14.08
CA VAL A 77 19.88 3.63 -14.81
C VAL A 77 19.28 2.98 -16.06
N TRP A 78 18.05 2.46 -15.98
CA TRP A 78 17.36 1.89 -17.13
C TRP A 78 17.16 2.90 -18.25
N ASN A 79 16.75 4.12 -17.89
CA ASN A 79 16.41 5.20 -18.81
C ASN A 79 17.62 5.85 -19.50
N ARG A 80 18.85 5.58 -19.05
CA ARG A 80 20.08 6.08 -19.71
C ARG A 80 20.27 5.56 -21.13
N ALA A 81 19.73 4.38 -21.44
CA ALA A 81 19.79 3.81 -22.78
C ALA A 81 18.46 4.07 -23.52
N PRO A 82 18.45 4.77 -24.68
CA PRO A 82 17.22 5.13 -25.38
C PRO A 82 16.30 3.93 -25.68
N VAL A 83 16.87 2.79 -26.10
CA VAL A 83 16.11 1.56 -26.37
C VAL A 83 15.39 1.06 -25.12
N ARG A 84 16.06 1.06 -23.96
CA ARG A 84 15.48 0.60 -22.69
C ARG A 84 14.37 1.53 -22.20
N LEU A 85 14.56 2.85 -22.36
CA LEU A 85 13.53 3.85 -22.10
C LEU A 85 12.29 3.61 -22.98
N TYR A 86 12.46 3.47 -24.29
CA TYR A 86 11.32 3.24 -25.20
C TYR A 86 10.58 1.94 -24.87
N LEU A 87 11.31 0.86 -24.57
CA LEU A 87 10.71 -0.41 -24.17
C LEU A 87 9.91 -0.28 -22.87
N LEU A 88 10.44 0.45 -21.88
CA LEU A 88 9.75 0.70 -20.61
C LEU A 88 8.45 1.48 -20.84
N GLU A 89 8.51 2.60 -21.57
CA GLU A 89 7.35 3.45 -21.86
C GLU A 89 6.30 2.69 -22.67
N ALA A 90 6.71 1.98 -23.72
CA ALA A 90 5.81 1.19 -24.56
C ALA A 90 5.15 0.05 -23.78
N THR A 91 5.90 -0.63 -22.91
CA THR A 91 5.36 -1.70 -22.06
C THR A 91 4.35 -1.15 -21.05
N GLY A 92 4.67 -0.04 -20.38
CA GLY A 92 3.75 0.62 -19.45
C GLY A 92 2.45 1.06 -20.12
N PHE A 93 2.55 1.67 -21.31
CA PHE A 93 1.40 2.05 -22.12
C PHE A 93 0.56 0.83 -22.55
N ALA A 94 1.19 -0.21 -23.09
CA ALA A 94 0.50 -1.41 -23.55
C ALA A 94 -0.24 -2.12 -22.40
N LEU A 95 0.39 -2.25 -21.24
CA LEU A 95 -0.25 -2.79 -20.03
C LEU A 95 -1.42 -1.91 -19.57
N GLY A 96 -1.32 -0.58 -19.72
CA GLY A 96 -2.38 0.35 -19.32
C GLY A 96 -3.61 0.23 -20.21
N VAL A 97 -3.40 0.14 -21.53
CA VAL A 97 -4.47 -0.12 -22.52
C VAL A 97 -5.09 -1.50 -22.28
N TRP A 98 -4.28 -2.52 -21.99
CA TRP A 98 -4.78 -3.86 -21.70
C TRP A 98 -5.60 -3.91 -20.40
N ALA A 99 -5.15 -3.22 -19.36
CA ALA A 99 -5.90 -3.07 -18.10
C ALA A 99 -7.24 -2.35 -18.32
N LEU A 100 -7.23 -1.29 -19.12
CA LEU A 100 -8.44 -0.53 -19.48
C LEU A 100 -9.43 -1.41 -20.25
N GLY A 101 -8.96 -2.18 -21.23
CA GLY A 101 -9.78 -3.16 -21.94
C GLY A 101 -10.43 -4.18 -20.99
N GLY A 102 -9.65 -4.69 -20.03
CA GLY A 102 -10.17 -5.56 -18.97
C GLY A 102 -11.27 -4.92 -18.13
N LEU A 103 -11.09 -3.65 -17.73
CA LEU A 103 -12.10 -2.88 -16.98
C LEU A 103 -13.37 -2.66 -17.79
N LEU A 104 -13.26 -2.34 -19.08
CA LEU A 104 -14.42 -2.18 -19.96
C LEU A 104 -15.23 -3.48 -20.06
N VAL A 105 -14.55 -4.64 -20.18
CA VAL A 105 -15.22 -5.95 -20.15
C VAL A 105 -15.89 -6.21 -18.79
N LEU A 106 -15.24 -5.89 -17.68
CA LEU A 106 -15.82 -6.03 -16.34
C LEU A 106 -17.02 -5.11 -16.11
N GLY A 107 -16.96 -3.88 -16.61
CA GLY A 107 -18.08 -2.91 -16.62
C GLY A 107 -19.24 -3.42 -17.45
N TYR A 108 -18.98 -3.81 -18.70
CA TYR A 108 -19.98 -4.39 -19.58
C TYR A 108 -20.65 -5.62 -18.96
N ARG A 109 -19.87 -6.54 -18.38
CA ARG A 109 -20.38 -7.72 -17.67
C ARG A 109 -21.33 -7.31 -16.54
N ARG A 110 -20.95 -6.35 -15.71
CA ARG A 110 -21.73 -5.93 -14.54
C ARG A 110 -23.06 -5.25 -14.93
N LEU A 111 -23.10 -4.60 -16.09
CA LEU A 111 -24.30 -3.96 -16.62
C LEU A 111 -25.23 -4.92 -17.36
N THR A 112 -24.67 -5.91 -18.06
CA THR A 112 -25.44 -6.81 -18.94
C THR A 112 -25.88 -8.12 -18.29
N GLU A 113 -25.13 -8.63 -17.32
CA GLU A 113 -25.44 -9.92 -16.69
C GLU A 113 -26.41 -9.75 -15.53
N HIS A 114 -27.66 -10.19 -15.71
CA HIS A 114 -28.73 -10.04 -14.70
C HIS A 114 -28.33 -10.60 -13.33
N ARG A 115 -27.70 -11.79 -13.29
CA ARG A 115 -27.26 -12.44 -12.04
C ARG A 115 -26.20 -11.62 -11.30
N VAL A 116 -25.25 -11.03 -12.03
CA VAL A 116 -24.17 -10.21 -11.47
C VAL A 116 -24.71 -8.86 -11.01
N ARG A 117 -25.61 -8.26 -11.80
CA ARG A 117 -26.24 -6.98 -11.47
C ARG A 117 -27.08 -7.08 -10.19
N ALA A 118 -27.80 -8.19 -10.00
CA ALA A 118 -28.62 -8.44 -8.82
C ALA A 118 -27.83 -8.47 -7.49
N VAL A 119 -26.53 -8.81 -7.53
CA VAL A 119 -25.65 -8.88 -6.34
C VAL A 119 -24.60 -7.76 -6.29
N THR A 120 -24.68 -6.79 -7.21
CA THR A 120 -23.73 -5.67 -7.27
C THR A 120 -24.15 -4.59 -6.27
N SER A 121 -23.24 -4.20 -5.39
CA SER A 121 -23.47 -3.06 -4.48
C SER A 121 -23.19 -1.72 -5.17
N LEU A 122 -23.71 -0.62 -4.62
CA LEU A 122 -23.37 0.73 -5.07
C LEU A 122 -21.85 0.97 -5.01
N MET A 123 -21.20 0.50 -3.95
CA MET A 123 -19.75 0.63 -3.76
C MET A 123 -18.94 -0.12 -4.83
N ASP A 124 -19.44 -1.27 -5.31
CA ASP A 124 -18.81 -1.98 -6.45
C ASP A 124 -18.84 -1.11 -7.72
N GLY A 125 -19.94 -0.41 -7.97
CA GLY A 125 -20.07 0.52 -9.08
C GLY A 125 -19.14 1.71 -8.94
N ILE A 126 -19.11 2.34 -7.76
CA ILE A 126 -18.21 3.48 -7.46
C ILE A 126 -16.75 3.08 -7.69
N VAL A 127 -16.30 1.96 -7.11
CA VAL A 127 -14.91 1.51 -7.28
C VAL A 127 -14.60 1.19 -8.74
N LEU A 128 -15.49 0.48 -9.44
CA LEU A 128 -15.24 0.11 -10.83
C LEU A 128 -15.08 1.34 -11.73
N THR A 129 -15.95 2.33 -11.56
CA THR A 129 -15.88 3.60 -12.29
C THR A 129 -14.63 4.39 -11.91
N LEU A 130 -14.32 4.49 -10.63
CA LEU A 130 -13.14 5.22 -10.15
C LEU A 130 -11.86 4.59 -10.72
N VAL A 131 -11.70 3.26 -10.61
CA VAL A 131 -10.57 2.52 -11.20
C VAL A 131 -10.50 2.72 -12.71
N GLY A 132 -11.65 2.74 -13.39
CA GLY A 132 -11.76 3.12 -14.80
C GLY A 132 -11.12 4.49 -15.09
N PHE A 133 -11.49 5.52 -14.31
CA PHE A 133 -10.90 6.85 -14.46
C PHE A 133 -9.40 6.90 -14.12
N GLN A 134 -8.94 6.15 -13.13
CA GLN A 134 -7.50 6.08 -12.82
C GLN A 134 -6.68 5.52 -13.97
N VAL A 135 -7.10 4.38 -14.50
CA VAL A 135 -6.39 3.75 -15.61
C VAL A 135 -6.49 4.62 -16.85
N LEU A 136 -7.66 5.20 -17.14
CA LEU A 136 -7.85 6.13 -18.26
C LEU A 136 -6.92 7.34 -18.16
N THR A 137 -6.88 8.03 -17.01
CA THR A 137 -6.00 9.19 -16.81
C THR A 137 -4.52 8.80 -16.92
N GLY A 138 -4.12 7.61 -16.44
CA GLY A 138 -2.75 7.12 -16.60
C GLY A 138 -2.37 6.84 -18.05
N VAL A 139 -3.27 6.22 -18.81
CA VAL A 139 -3.10 6.00 -20.26
C VAL A 139 -3.03 7.35 -21.00
N LEU A 140 -3.91 8.30 -20.66
CA LEU A 140 -3.88 9.64 -21.24
C LEU A 140 -2.58 10.38 -20.90
N THR A 141 -2.07 10.28 -19.68
CA THR A 141 -0.75 10.82 -19.31
C THR A 141 0.36 10.24 -20.18
N ALA A 142 0.37 8.91 -20.41
CA ALA A 142 1.38 8.26 -21.24
C ALA A 142 1.31 8.69 -22.72
N VAL A 143 0.11 8.97 -23.25
CA VAL A 143 -0.09 9.43 -24.63
C VAL A 143 0.29 10.90 -24.80
N LEU A 144 -0.16 11.76 -23.88
CA LEU A 144 -0.06 13.22 -24.01
C LEU A 144 1.28 13.75 -23.52
N TYR A 145 1.89 13.11 -22.52
CA TYR A 145 3.11 13.58 -21.85
C TYR A 145 4.19 12.50 -21.88
N ARG A 146 4.82 12.36 -23.04
CA ARG A 146 5.85 11.35 -23.32
C ARG A 146 6.95 11.33 -22.27
N PHE A 147 7.56 10.15 -22.10
CA PHE A 147 8.69 9.92 -21.20
C PHE A 147 8.33 10.12 -19.71
N GLY A 148 7.17 9.58 -19.32
CA GLY A 148 6.66 9.62 -17.96
C GLY A 148 7.64 9.08 -16.93
N SER A 149 8.41 8.06 -17.27
CA SER A 149 9.43 7.49 -16.41
C SER A 149 10.65 8.40 -16.20
N VAL A 150 10.82 9.47 -16.98
CA VAL A 150 11.91 10.43 -16.80
C VAL A 150 11.43 11.60 -15.93
N TRP A 151 10.42 12.34 -16.39
CA TRP A 151 9.93 13.51 -15.65
C TRP A 151 9.18 13.09 -14.37
N GLY A 152 8.49 11.95 -14.38
CA GLY A 152 7.71 11.46 -13.24
C GLY A 152 8.59 11.12 -12.05
N LEU A 153 9.81 10.61 -12.26
CA LEU A 153 10.77 10.38 -11.17
C LEU A 153 11.20 11.69 -10.51
N GLY A 154 11.42 12.74 -11.31
CA GLY A 154 11.81 14.06 -10.81
C GLY A 154 10.71 14.81 -10.06
N VAL A 155 9.45 14.40 -10.21
CA VAL A 155 8.29 15.04 -9.58
C VAL A 155 7.72 14.19 -8.44
N MET A 156 7.37 12.94 -8.73
CA MET A 156 6.63 12.07 -7.80
C MET A 156 7.50 11.58 -6.65
N VAL A 157 8.77 11.26 -6.90
CA VAL A 157 9.69 10.81 -5.84
C VAL A 157 9.90 11.90 -4.79
N PRO A 158 10.31 13.14 -5.14
CA PRO A 158 10.45 14.19 -4.14
C PRO A 158 9.10 14.59 -3.53
N TYR A 159 7.99 14.57 -4.28
CA TYR A 159 6.67 14.84 -3.72
C TYR A 159 6.28 13.84 -2.63
N VAL A 160 6.36 12.54 -2.91
CA VAL A 160 6.05 11.49 -1.93
C VAL A 160 7.01 11.55 -0.74
N ARG A 161 8.31 11.75 -0.97
CA ARG A 161 9.28 11.95 0.13
C ARG A 161 8.93 13.17 0.99
N SER A 162 8.46 14.26 0.38
CA SER A 162 8.04 15.48 1.10
C SER A 162 6.83 15.25 2.01
N LEU A 163 5.88 14.40 1.57
CA LEU A 163 4.75 13.98 2.41
C LEU A 163 5.23 13.11 3.58
N LEU A 164 6.16 12.17 3.33
CA LEU A 164 6.72 11.30 4.37
C LEU A 164 7.56 12.07 5.39
N SER A 165 8.28 13.11 4.96
CA SER A 165 9.08 13.97 5.84
C SER A 165 8.27 15.09 6.51
N LEU A 166 6.94 15.08 6.36
CA LEU A 166 6.03 16.10 6.92
C LEU A 166 6.34 17.54 6.47
N GLN A 167 6.97 17.69 5.31
CA GLN A 167 7.30 18.97 4.69
C GLN A 167 6.71 19.02 3.27
N PRO A 168 5.38 19.04 3.15
CA PRO A 168 4.68 18.76 1.89
C PRO A 168 4.96 19.82 0.83
N ARG A 169 5.44 19.38 -0.34
CA ARG A 169 5.80 20.24 -1.49
C ARG A 169 4.76 20.19 -2.60
N ALA A 170 3.67 20.94 -2.42
CA ALA A 170 2.59 21.02 -3.42
C ALA A 170 3.02 21.71 -4.74
N ASP A 171 4.09 22.51 -4.71
CA ASP A 171 4.68 23.18 -5.88
C ASP A 171 5.09 22.19 -6.97
N LEU A 172 5.52 20.99 -6.59
CA LEU A 172 5.95 19.93 -7.52
C LEU A 172 4.81 19.44 -8.42
N LEU A 173 3.58 19.42 -7.90
CA LEU A 173 2.38 18.99 -8.65
C LEU A 173 1.59 20.16 -9.22
N ALA A 174 1.66 21.34 -8.61
CA ALA A 174 0.89 22.52 -9.03
C ALA A 174 1.18 22.95 -10.47
N SER A 175 2.40 22.71 -10.97
CA SER A 175 2.82 23.02 -12.34
C SER A 175 2.55 21.88 -13.33
N MET A 176 2.12 20.70 -12.86
CA MET A 176 1.85 19.56 -13.73
C MET A 176 0.54 19.76 -14.52
N PRO A 177 0.42 19.17 -15.72
CA PRO A 177 -0.81 19.22 -16.48
C PRO A 177 -2.00 18.63 -15.72
N PHE A 178 -3.20 19.14 -16.00
CA PHE A 178 -4.44 18.77 -15.30
C PHE A 178 -4.72 17.25 -15.27
N ILE A 179 -4.46 16.53 -16.37
CA ILE A 179 -4.65 15.07 -16.43
C ILE A 179 -3.74 14.36 -15.42
N THR A 180 -2.47 14.78 -15.32
CA THR A 180 -1.49 14.21 -14.37
C THR A 180 -1.87 14.56 -12.93
N GLN A 181 -2.27 15.80 -12.66
CA GLN A 181 -2.80 16.21 -11.36
C GLN A 181 -4.01 15.34 -10.95
N THR A 182 -4.94 15.13 -11.88
CA THR A 182 -6.13 14.30 -11.66
C THR A 182 -5.75 12.85 -11.36
N HIS A 183 -4.79 12.27 -12.09
CA HIS A 183 -4.30 10.91 -11.85
C HIS A 183 -3.72 10.74 -10.43
N VAL A 184 -3.00 11.75 -9.94
CA VAL A 184 -2.44 11.76 -8.58
C VAL A 184 -3.53 11.96 -7.52
N VAL A 185 -4.48 12.87 -7.73
CA VAL A 185 -5.60 13.07 -6.79
C VAL A 185 -6.46 11.81 -6.70
N LEU A 186 -6.78 11.18 -7.84
CA LEU A 186 -7.56 9.94 -7.88
C LEU A 186 -6.86 8.81 -7.10
N PHE A 187 -5.53 8.72 -7.13
CA PHE A 187 -4.78 7.80 -6.26
C PHE A 187 -5.14 7.97 -4.77
N PHE A 188 -5.17 9.21 -4.27
CA PHE A 188 -5.57 9.48 -2.88
C PHE A 188 -7.06 9.24 -2.64
N VAL A 189 -7.93 9.43 -3.64
CA VAL A 189 -9.34 9.01 -3.54
C VAL A 189 -9.45 7.49 -3.35
N PHE A 190 -8.64 6.67 -4.04
CA PHE A 190 -8.62 5.23 -3.78
C PHE A 190 -8.19 4.91 -2.37
N LEU A 191 -7.16 5.57 -1.84
CA LEU A 191 -6.71 5.34 -0.46
C LEU A 191 -7.85 5.65 0.52
N ALA A 192 -8.55 6.76 0.35
CA ALA A 192 -9.69 7.11 1.20
C ALA A 192 -10.82 6.08 1.13
N LEU A 193 -11.12 5.51 -0.06
CA LEU A 193 -12.15 4.48 -0.25
C LEU A 193 -11.67 3.05 0.04
N PHE A 194 -10.36 2.85 0.21
CA PHE A 194 -9.73 1.56 0.38
C PHE A 194 -10.38 0.73 1.49
N PRO A 195 -10.53 1.23 2.74
CA PRO A 195 -11.04 0.43 3.84
C PRO A 195 -12.55 0.17 3.76
N PHE A 196 -13.29 0.91 2.94
CA PHE A 196 -14.76 0.83 2.85
C PHE A 196 -15.26 0.03 1.65
N SER A 197 -14.35 -0.47 0.83
CA SER A 197 -14.69 -1.10 -0.44
C SER A 197 -14.06 -2.48 -0.58
N ARG A 198 -14.25 -3.11 -1.74
CA ARG A 198 -13.59 -4.38 -2.08
C ARG A 198 -12.07 -4.23 -2.24
N LEU A 199 -11.52 -3.01 -2.37
CA LEU A 199 -10.09 -2.77 -2.59
C LEU A 199 -9.19 -3.37 -1.50
N VAL A 200 -9.71 -3.61 -0.29
CA VAL A 200 -9.01 -4.33 0.78
C VAL A 200 -8.45 -5.70 0.35
N HIS A 201 -8.99 -6.33 -0.70
CA HIS A 201 -8.45 -7.59 -1.21
C HIS A 201 -7.00 -7.47 -1.73
N ILE A 202 -6.53 -6.25 -2.02
CA ILE A 202 -5.15 -5.99 -2.46
C ILE A 202 -4.14 -6.38 -1.37
N ILE A 203 -4.47 -6.19 -0.09
CA ILE A 203 -3.57 -6.58 1.02
C ILE A 203 -3.73 -8.04 1.44
N THR A 204 -4.72 -8.76 0.90
CA THR A 204 -4.94 -10.18 1.18
C THR A 204 -4.28 -11.10 0.15
N VAL A 205 -3.29 -10.60 -0.60
CA VAL A 205 -2.51 -11.42 -1.54
C VAL A 205 -1.84 -12.55 -0.76
N PRO A 206 -2.07 -13.82 -1.11
CA PRO A 206 -1.69 -14.96 -0.27
C PRO A 206 -0.22 -15.33 -0.44
N LEU A 207 0.72 -14.40 -0.22
CA LEU A 207 2.16 -14.64 -0.36
C LEU A 207 2.65 -15.75 0.59
N GLY A 208 2.05 -15.85 1.78
CA GLY A 208 2.34 -16.92 2.74
C GLY A 208 2.02 -18.33 2.22
N TYR A 209 1.16 -18.46 1.21
CA TYR A 209 0.83 -19.76 0.60
C TYR A 209 2.05 -20.43 -0.03
N LEU A 210 3.02 -19.66 -0.53
CA LEU A 210 4.24 -20.18 -1.17
C LEU A 210 5.11 -21.03 -0.23
N ILE A 211 5.01 -20.77 1.08
CA ILE A 211 5.79 -21.45 2.13
C ILE A 211 4.90 -22.21 3.11
N ARG A 212 3.59 -22.21 2.88
CA ARG A 212 2.60 -22.85 3.77
C ARG A 212 2.60 -24.36 3.51
N PRO A 213 2.65 -25.21 4.55
CA PRO A 213 2.41 -26.64 4.40
C PRO A 213 1.03 -26.92 3.77
N TRP A 214 0.93 -27.99 2.96
CA TRP A 214 -0.32 -28.37 2.31
C TRP A 214 -1.46 -28.59 3.32
N GLN A 215 -1.15 -29.34 4.38
CA GLN A 215 -2.07 -29.61 5.48
C GLN A 215 -1.83 -28.63 6.62
N ILE A 216 -2.88 -27.91 7.03
CA ILE A 216 -2.92 -27.20 8.31
C ILE A 216 -3.95 -27.89 9.18
N VAL A 217 -3.47 -28.49 10.27
CA VAL A 217 -4.32 -29.07 11.30
C VAL A 217 -4.45 -28.03 12.41
N VAL A 218 -5.63 -27.42 12.52
CA VAL A 218 -5.95 -26.53 13.63
C VAL A 218 -6.54 -27.37 14.75
N TRP A 219 -5.72 -27.62 15.78
CA TRP A 219 -6.21 -28.24 17.00
C TRP A 219 -7.14 -27.27 17.72
N VAL A 220 -8.43 -27.59 17.80
CA VAL A 220 -9.36 -26.89 18.69
C VAL A 220 -9.08 -27.37 20.11
N ARG A 221 -8.01 -26.87 20.74
CA ARG A 221 -7.77 -27.15 22.16
C ARG A 221 -8.89 -26.50 22.96
N ARG A 222 -9.64 -27.31 23.70
CA ARG A 222 -10.62 -26.84 24.71
C ARG A 222 -9.97 -26.48 26.05
N GLU A 223 -8.64 -26.36 26.11
CA GLU A 223 -7.90 -26.12 27.34
C GLU A 223 -6.87 -25.01 27.17
N VAL A 224 -7.07 -23.93 27.91
CA VAL A 224 -6.07 -22.89 28.16
C VAL A 224 -4.93 -23.56 28.94
N PRO A 225 -3.71 -23.68 28.38
CA PRO A 225 -2.57 -24.10 29.19
C PRO A 225 -2.41 -23.07 30.31
N ARG A 226 -2.41 -23.49 31.57
CA ARG A 226 -2.02 -22.58 32.66
C ARG A 226 -0.65 -22.04 32.29
N LEU A 227 -0.52 -20.72 32.16
CA LEU A 227 0.73 -20.00 31.85
C LEU A 227 1.78 -20.12 32.98
N SER A 228 1.67 -21.10 33.86
CA SER A 228 2.53 -21.36 35.01
C SER A 228 3.92 -21.88 34.64
N GLY A 229 4.24 -22.05 33.35
CA GLY A 229 5.52 -22.59 32.88
C GLY A 229 6.46 -21.59 32.20
N ILE A 230 6.06 -20.33 31.96
CA ILE A 230 6.95 -19.34 31.32
C ILE A 230 7.81 -18.68 32.40
N SER A 231 9.11 -18.98 32.41
CA SER A 231 10.04 -18.22 33.24
C SER A 231 10.10 -16.79 32.69
N TRP A 232 9.59 -15.82 33.44
CA TRP A 232 9.55 -14.43 33.00
C TRP A 232 10.94 -13.89 32.67
N GLY A 233 11.99 -14.40 33.34
CA GLY A 233 13.38 -14.10 32.98
C GLY A 233 13.70 -14.41 31.51
N SER A 234 13.23 -15.55 30.98
CA SER A 234 13.44 -15.92 29.57
C SER A 234 12.64 -15.07 28.59
N ALA A 235 11.41 -14.66 28.97
CA ALA A 235 10.59 -13.77 28.16
C ALA A 235 11.17 -12.36 28.10
N TRP A 236 11.69 -11.85 29.22
CA TRP A 236 12.41 -10.58 29.27
C TRP A 236 13.69 -10.61 28.45
N LEU A 237 14.49 -11.67 28.57
CA LEU A 237 15.70 -11.85 27.75
C LEU A 237 15.40 -11.83 26.25
N ARG A 238 14.36 -12.55 25.82
CA ARG A 238 13.94 -12.57 24.40
C ARG A 238 13.40 -11.21 23.93
N GLY A 239 12.62 -10.53 24.77
CA GLY A 239 12.10 -9.18 24.45
C GLY A 239 13.21 -8.14 24.33
N VAL A 240 14.18 -8.16 25.25
CA VAL A 240 15.37 -7.30 25.20
C VAL A 240 16.21 -7.61 23.97
N LEU A 241 16.44 -8.89 23.66
CA LEU A 241 17.20 -9.29 22.47
C LEU A 241 16.55 -8.80 21.18
N ILE A 242 15.22 -8.92 21.06
CA ILE A 242 14.47 -8.42 19.90
C ILE A 242 14.66 -6.90 19.75
N VAL A 243 14.57 -6.15 20.85
CA VAL A 243 14.76 -4.69 20.78
C VAL A 243 16.18 -4.29 20.49
N VAL A 244 17.17 -4.98 21.05
CA VAL A 244 18.58 -4.71 20.71
C VAL A 244 18.81 -4.96 19.23
N VAL A 245 18.40 -6.12 18.70
CA VAL A 245 18.56 -6.44 17.28
C VAL A 245 17.80 -5.45 16.40
N PHE A 246 16.58 -5.07 16.78
CA PHE A 246 15.76 -4.17 15.99
C PHE A 246 16.23 -2.72 16.05
N ALA A 247 16.58 -2.20 17.23
CA ALA A 247 17.15 -0.86 17.39
C ALA A 247 18.50 -0.76 16.68
N VAL A 248 19.36 -1.78 16.80
CA VAL A 248 20.63 -1.81 16.06
C VAL A 248 20.36 -1.88 14.56
N GLY A 249 19.50 -2.77 14.08
CA GLY A 249 19.24 -2.94 12.64
C GLY A 249 18.48 -1.79 11.96
N THR A 250 17.66 -1.04 12.71
CA THR A 250 16.79 0.01 12.14
C THR A 250 17.18 1.44 12.50
N VAL A 251 17.98 1.63 13.56
CA VAL A 251 18.45 2.95 13.99
C VAL A 251 19.97 3.05 13.79
N TRP A 252 20.74 2.23 14.49
CA TRP A 252 22.20 2.40 14.56
C TRP A 252 22.94 1.95 13.29
N LEU A 253 22.55 0.83 12.69
CA LEU A 253 23.19 0.30 11.49
C LEU A 253 22.90 1.19 10.26
N PRO A 254 21.66 1.64 10.02
CA PRO A 254 21.40 2.62 8.96
C PRO A 254 22.08 3.96 9.24
N SER A 255 22.08 4.45 10.49
CA SER A 255 22.79 5.70 10.80
C SER A 255 24.29 5.57 10.50
N ALA A 256 24.91 4.44 10.88
CA ALA A 256 26.33 4.16 10.65
C ALA A 256 26.71 4.04 9.18
N LEU A 257 25.89 3.39 8.37
CA LEU A 257 26.22 3.08 6.99
C LEU A 257 25.85 4.17 5.98
N LEU A 258 24.86 5.01 6.29
CA LEU A 258 24.27 5.92 5.30
C LEU A 258 24.80 7.36 5.33
N GLU A 259 25.76 7.68 6.22
CA GLU A 259 26.35 9.03 6.41
C GLU A 259 25.33 10.17 6.29
N SER A 260 24.10 9.96 6.78
CA SER A 260 23.02 10.92 6.57
C SER A 260 23.21 12.14 7.46
N SER A 261 23.08 13.33 6.87
CA SER A 261 23.14 14.60 7.58
C SER A 261 22.02 14.67 8.63
N ALA A 262 22.33 15.32 9.76
CA ALA A 262 21.44 15.44 10.91
C ALA A 262 20.06 16.01 10.51
N LEU A 263 19.00 15.23 10.69
CA LEU A 263 17.62 15.59 10.32
C LEU A 263 17.06 16.78 11.12
N SER A 264 17.59 17.06 12.31
CA SER A 264 17.04 18.06 13.25
C SER A 264 18.06 19.07 13.81
N GLY A 265 19.27 19.17 13.24
CA GLY A 265 20.33 20.03 13.78
C GLY A 265 20.92 19.60 15.13
N ALA A 266 20.28 18.65 15.83
CA ALA A 266 20.80 18.02 17.03
C ALA A 266 21.95 17.03 16.70
N PRO A 267 22.89 16.78 17.63
CA PRO A 267 23.94 15.79 17.44
C PRO A 267 23.36 14.41 17.12
N ARG A 268 23.97 13.68 16.18
CA ARG A 268 23.49 12.37 15.70
C ARG A 268 23.26 11.36 16.83
N LEU A 269 24.15 11.33 17.83
CA LEU A 269 23.99 10.50 19.03
C LEU A 269 22.64 10.75 19.74
N VAL A 270 22.22 12.01 19.85
CA VAL A 270 20.97 12.39 20.52
C VAL A 270 19.75 11.90 19.73
N GLN A 271 19.82 11.95 18.40
CA GLN A 271 18.75 11.44 17.52
C GLN A 271 18.66 9.91 17.60
N ASP A 272 19.79 9.21 17.54
CA ASP A 272 19.85 7.76 17.64
C ASP A 272 19.37 7.26 19.01
N LEU A 273 19.72 7.98 20.09
CA LEU A 273 19.24 7.71 21.45
C LEU A 273 17.73 7.97 21.59
N ALA A 274 17.20 9.06 21.01
CA ALA A 274 15.77 9.36 21.06
C ALA A 274 14.93 8.33 20.27
N ALA A 275 15.41 7.93 19.09
CA ALA A 275 14.78 6.88 18.29
C ALA A 275 14.82 5.53 19.02
N SER A 276 15.97 5.17 19.61
CA SER A 276 16.12 3.96 20.42
C SER A 276 15.24 3.98 21.67
N GLY A 277 15.12 5.13 22.33
CA GLY A 277 14.26 5.33 23.49
C GLY A 277 12.78 5.10 23.18
N THR A 278 12.32 5.54 22.01
CA THR A 278 10.95 5.29 21.53
C THR A 278 10.65 3.79 21.40
N TRP A 279 11.61 3.02 20.90
CA TRP A 279 11.48 1.56 20.79
C TRP A 279 11.45 0.84 22.15
N LEU A 280 12.27 1.28 23.11
CA LEU A 280 12.27 0.74 24.47
C LEU A 280 10.92 0.99 25.17
N VAL A 281 10.33 2.16 24.98
CA VAL A 281 9.01 2.50 25.53
C VAL A 281 7.91 1.63 24.91
N LEU A 282 7.93 1.43 23.59
CA LEU A 282 6.98 0.56 22.91
C LEU A 282 7.10 -0.91 23.37
N LEU A 283 8.31 -1.41 23.56
CA LEU A 283 8.53 -2.75 24.12
C LEU A 283 7.98 -2.86 25.54
N ALA A 284 8.29 -1.88 26.41
CA ALA A 284 7.76 -1.87 27.76
C ALA A 284 6.22 -1.90 27.73
N PHE A 285 5.59 -1.11 26.86
CA PHE A 285 4.14 -1.09 26.71
C PHE A 285 3.58 -2.44 26.24
N VAL A 286 4.22 -3.11 25.28
CA VAL A 286 3.82 -4.45 24.82
C VAL A 286 3.96 -5.49 25.93
N ILE A 287 5.08 -5.49 26.66
CA ILE A 287 5.32 -6.46 27.74
C ILE A 287 4.35 -6.23 28.91
N PHE A 288 4.14 -4.98 29.33
CA PHE A 288 3.17 -4.64 30.36
C PHE A 288 1.73 -4.93 29.89
N GLY A 289 1.40 -4.66 28.64
CA GLY A 289 0.10 -4.97 28.03
C GLY A 289 -0.19 -6.47 28.01
N LEU A 290 0.80 -7.29 27.63
CA LEU A 290 0.69 -8.76 27.68
C LEU A 290 0.54 -9.26 29.12
N ARG A 291 1.31 -8.71 30.06
CA ARG A 291 1.20 -9.06 31.50
C ARG A 291 -0.16 -8.66 32.09
N TRP A 292 -0.69 -7.50 31.70
CA TRP A 292 -2.01 -7.03 32.11
C TRP A 292 -3.12 -7.90 31.54
N ALA A 293 -3.09 -8.20 30.23
CA ALA A 293 -4.05 -9.07 29.56
C ALA A 293 -4.07 -10.48 30.14
N GLN A 294 -2.90 -10.99 30.55
CA GLN A 294 -2.78 -12.28 31.25
C GLN A 294 -3.44 -12.25 32.64
N ARG A 295 -3.27 -11.15 33.42
CA ARG A 295 -3.86 -11.02 34.76
C ARG A 295 -5.38 -10.83 34.72
N THR A 296 -5.91 -10.24 33.66
CA THR A 296 -7.35 -9.95 33.52
C THR A 296 -8.15 -11.05 32.82
N ALA A 297 -7.50 -12.18 32.48
CA ALA A 297 -8.13 -13.41 31.96
C ALA A 297 -9.22 -13.16 30.90
N ARG A 298 -8.93 -12.30 29.91
CA ARG A 298 -9.75 -12.14 28.69
C ARG A 298 -8.93 -12.43 27.45
N ILE A 299 -8.32 -13.61 27.40
CA ILE A 299 -7.91 -14.28 26.16
C ILE A 299 -8.32 -15.73 26.26
#